data_AF-A0A9W4GDC0-F1
#
_entry.id   AF-A0A9W4GDC0-F1
#
_cell.length_a   1.000
_cell.length_b   1.000
_cell.length_c   1.000
_cell.angle_alpha   90.00
_cell.angle_beta   90.00
_cell.angle_gamma   90.00
#
_symmetry.space_group_name_H-M   'P 1'
#
loop_
_entity.id
_entity.type
_entity.pdbx_description
1 polymer ?
#
loop_
_entity_poly.entity_id
_entity_poly.type
_entity_poly.pdbx_seq_one_letter_code
_entity_poly.pdbx_strand_id
1 'polypeptide(L)'
;MVKFYELSFSYDYSFPAVTLAYFLRYPNPYSRHVLSTDVISRELDASGRLHTVRIHRKRTRLPSAVLKFLPQSVLGSVSGGRSESYVLERSTVDIKEGWMRTESKNLDWTGILSVVEKQEYRRLSPMKPGEDFGIDADTTSVLSTVIFRSRMGDRLRARSEKAEDQAALDTQEEAKKTFLTRWSTSGVQKSIEAIARHRSENLLGKSKQGMVVVLERLRSGGLIAVLEGMRRDRDVAQPL
;
A
#
# COMPACT_ATOMS: atom_id res chain seq x y z
N MET A 1 -2.49 8.51 16.19
CA MET A 1 -1.56 7.38 16.47
C MET A 1 -0.82 6.95 15.20
N VAL A 2 0.49 6.63 15.28
CA VAL A 2 1.31 6.12 14.18
C VAL A 2 1.88 4.74 14.55
N LYS A 3 1.92 3.80 13.60
CA LYS A 3 2.57 2.48 13.74
C LYS A 3 3.46 2.19 12.54
N PHE A 4 4.58 1.53 12.78
CA PHE A 4 5.58 1.16 11.79
C PHE A 4 5.74 -0.36 11.76
N TYR A 5 5.81 -0.92 10.57
CA TYR A 5 6.14 -2.32 10.33
C TYR A 5 7.23 -2.36 9.27
N GLU A 6 8.23 -3.21 9.49
CA GLU A 6 9.35 -3.35 8.58
C GLU A 6 9.56 -4.83 8.25
N LEU A 7 9.89 -5.10 7.00
CA LEU A 7 10.22 -6.42 6.51
C LEU A 7 11.36 -6.30 5.51
N SER A 8 12.41 -7.09 5.71
CA SER A 8 13.52 -7.23 4.78
C SER A 8 13.52 -8.63 4.16
N PHE A 9 13.75 -8.70 2.85
CA PHE A 9 13.92 -9.96 2.12
C PHE A 9 14.68 -9.71 0.82
N SER A 10 15.11 -10.78 0.15
CA SER A 10 15.82 -10.69 -1.13
C SER A 10 15.11 -11.48 -2.24
N TYR A 11 15.32 -11.05 -3.49
CA TYR A 11 15.00 -11.80 -4.70
C TYR A 11 16.29 -12.34 -5.33
N ASP A 12 16.29 -13.61 -5.71
CA ASP A 12 17.39 -14.25 -6.46
C ASP A 12 17.28 -13.92 -7.97
N TYR A 13 17.27 -12.61 -8.24
CA TYR A 13 17.08 -11.98 -9.54
C TYR A 13 17.86 -10.66 -9.60
N SER A 14 18.38 -10.35 -10.79
CA SER A 14 19.11 -9.10 -11.02
C SER A 14 18.24 -7.86 -10.78
N PHE A 15 18.88 -6.76 -10.39
CA PHE A 15 18.18 -5.51 -10.13
C PHE A 15 17.38 -4.98 -11.33
N PRO A 16 17.88 -5.05 -12.58
CA PRO A 16 17.08 -4.73 -13.77
C PRO A 16 15.82 -5.61 -13.89
N ALA A 17 15.93 -6.92 -13.65
CA ALA A 17 14.80 -7.84 -13.72
C ALA A 17 13.75 -7.53 -12.64
N VAL A 18 14.18 -7.28 -11.40
CA VAL A 18 13.28 -6.90 -10.29
C VAL A 18 12.61 -5.56 -10.55
N THR A 19 13.35 -4.58 -11.08
CA THR A 19 12.81 -3.27 -11.44
C THR A 19 11.78 -3.36 -12.57
N LEU A 20 12.06 -4.15 -13.61
CA LEU A 20 11.12 -4.38 -14.71
C LEU A 20 9.86 -5.11 -14.21
N ALA A 21 10.04 -6.17 -13.40
CA ALA A 21 8.94 -6.90 -12.80
C ALA A 21 8.07 -5.98 -11.93
N TYR A 22 8.66 -5.03 -11.20
CA TYR A 22 7.91 -4.07 -10.37
C TYR A 22 6.95 -3.22 -11.18
N PHE A 23 7.37 -2.78 -12.38
CA PHE A 23 6.51 -2.01 -13.27
C PHE A 23 5.45 -2.89 -13.95
N LEU A 24 5.73 -4.16 -14.18
CA LEU A 24 4.84 -5.14 -14.82
C LEU A 24 4.00 -5.97 -13.83
N ARG A 25 4.10 -5.70 -12.52
CA ARG A 25 3.54 -6.59 -11.49
C ARG A 25 2.03 -6.75 -11.52
N TYR A 26 1.28 -5.90 -12.23
CA TYR A 26 -0.18 -6.00 -12.32
C TYR A 26 -0.66 -6.16 -13.77
N PRO A 27 -1.60 -7.08 -14.03
CA PRO A 27 -2.26 -7.98 -13.07
C PRO A 27 -1.40 -9.19 -12.65
N ASN A 28 -1.72 -9.78 -11.49
CA ASN A 28 -1.17 -11.06 -11.02
C ASN A 28 -2.19 -11.79 -10.10
N PRO A 29 -2.06 -13.12 -9.89
CA PRO A 29 -3.03 -13.91 -9.10
C PRO A 29 -3.16 -13.49 -7.63
N TYR A 30 -2.13 -12.88 -7.05
CA TYR A 30 -2.09 -12.46 -5.65
C TYR A 30 -2.68 -11.05 -5.43
N SER A 31 -2.95 -10.32 -6.52
CA SER A 31 -3.36 -8.91 -6.49
C SER A 31 -4.65 -8.64 -7.28
N ARG A 32 -5.58 -9.60 -7.30
CA ARG A 32 -6.90 -9.50 -8.00
C ARG A 32 -7.77 -8.30 -7.60
N HIS A 33 -7.44 -7.63 -6.50
CA HIS A 33 -8.17 -6.44 -6.05
C HIS A 33 -7.74 -5.17 -6.79
N VAL A 34 -6.61 -5.17 -7.49
CA VAL A 34 -6.18 -4.05 -8.35
C VAL A 34 -6.91 -4.15 -9.68
N LEU A 35 -7.72 -3.13 -9.99
CA LEU A 35 -8.59 -3.10 -11.17
C LEU A 35 -7.90 -2.46 -12.37
N SER A 36 -7.19 -1.34 -12.15
CA SER A 36 -6.43 -0.64 -13.18
C SER A 36 -5.17 -0.01 -12.60
N THR A 37 -4.22 0.31 -13.47
CA THR A 37 -2.97 0.99 -13.15
C THR A 37 -2.60 1.89 -14.31
N ASP A 38 -2.40 3.16 -14.02
CA ASP A 38 -2.13 4.19 -15.03
C ASP A 38 -0.88 4.98 -14.64
N VAL A 39 -0.07 5.36 -15.64
CA VAL A 39 1.08 6.25 -15.45
C VAL A 39 0.60 7.68 -15.60
N ILE A 40 0.72 8.49 -14.54
CA ILE A 40 0.37 9.91 -14.56
C ILE A 40 1.50 10.72 -15.17
N SER A 41 2.73 10.48 -14.73
CA SER A 41 3.92 11.15 -15.26
C SER A 41 5.13 10.23 -15.20
N ARG A 42 6.07 10.46 -16.12
CA ARG A 42 7.35 9.77 -16.16
C ARG A 42 8.39 10.70 -16.77
N GLU A 43 9.48 10.90 -16.07
CA GLU A 43 10.54 11.84 -16.45
C GLU A 43 11.91 11.34 -16.00
N LEU A 44 12.95 11.78 -16.70
CA LEU A 44 14.33 11.60 -16.27
C LEU A 44 14.81 12.89 -15.63
N ASP A 45 15.46 12.80 -14.46
CA ASP A 45 16.12 13.96 -13.87
C ASP A 45 17.49 14.24 -14.50
N ALA A 46 18.12 15.36 -14.11
CA ALA A 46 19.44 15.74 -14.59
C ALA A 46 20.55 14.73 -14.25
N SER A 47 20.34 13.87 -13.25
CA SER A 47 21.25 12.78 -12.89
C SER A 47 21.00 11.50 -13.69
N GLY A 48 19.95 11.47 -14.52
CA GLY A 48 19.54 10.31 -15.32
C GLY A 48 18.68 9.30 -14.55
N ARG A 49 18.09 9.69 -13.42
CA ARG A 49 17.18 8.81 -12.65
C ARG A 49 15.77 8.89 -13.20
N LEU A 50 15.11 7.74 -13.27
CA LEU A 50 13.73 7.65 -13.73
C LEU A 50 12.76 7.90 -12.58
N HIS A 51 12.02 9.00 -12.68
CA HIS A 51 10.89 9.30 -11.81
C HIS A 51 9.62 8.85 -12.50
N THR A 52 8.76 8.12 -11.79
CA THR A 52 7.44 7.71 -12.29
C THR A 52 6.40 7.92 -11.21
N VAL A 53 5.26 8.50 -11.60
CA VAL A 53 4.07 8.59 -10.77
C VAL A 53 2.98 7.73 -11.40
N ARG A 54 2.44 6.78 -10.64
CA ARG A 54 1.32 5.92 -11.06
C ARG A 54 0.14 6.06 -10.12
N ILE A 55 -1.03 5.76 -10.64
CA ILE A 55 -2.25 5.60 -9.84
C ILE A 55 -2.81 4.20 -10.05
N HIS A 56 -3.17 3.57 -8.94
CA HIS A 56 -3.79 2.24 -8.92
C HIS A 56 -5.22 2.37 -8.40
N ARG A 57 -6.19 1.93 -9.19
CA ARG A 57 -7.58 1.79 -8.75
C ARG A 57 -7.74 0.38 -8.20
N LYS A 58 -8.25 0.25 -6.97
CA LYS A 58 -8.45 -1.05 -6.33
C LYS A 58 -9.80 -1.18 -5.65
N ARG A 59 -10.32 -2.41 -5.63
CA ARG A 59 -11.51 -2.78 -4.86
C ARG A 59 -11.16 -2.86 -3.38
N THR A 60 -11.94 -2.18 -2.55
CA THR A 60 -11.81 -2.17 -1.09
C THR A 60 -13.12 -2.58 -0.45
N ARG A 61 -13.03 -3.47 0.54
CA ARG A 61 -14.16 -3.78 1.43
C ARG A 61 -14.01 -2.97 2.70
N LEU A 62 -14.96 -2.09 2.96
CA LEU A 62 -15.00 -1.32 4.19
C LEU A 62 -15.55 -2.20 5.32
N PRO A 63 -14.90 -2.24 6.51
CA PRO A 63 -15.47 -2.92 7.66
C PRO A 63 -16.83 -2.33 8.01
N SER A 64 -17.79 -3.18 8.39
CA SER A 64 -19.16 -2.76 8.74
C SER A 64 -19.20 -1.72 9.87
N ALA A 65 -18.26 -1.79 10.81
CA ALA A 65 -18.10 -0.80 11.86
C ALA A 65 -17.74 0.60 11.31
N VAL A 66 -16.93 0.67 10.26
CA VAL A 66 -16.53 1.96 9.64
C VAL A 66 -17.69 2.56 8.86
N LEU A 67 -18.48 1.74 8.16
CA LEU A 67 -19.68 2.19 7.43
C LEU A 67 -20.66 2.96 8.32
N LYS A 68 -20.80 2.57 9.59
CA LYS A 68 -21.70 3.23 10.56
C LYS A 68 -21.27 4.65 10.95
N PHE A 69 -20.00 5.01 10.71
CA PHE A 69 -19.46 6.34 11.02
C PHE A 69 -19.27 7.20 9.76
N LEU A 70 -19.72 6.72 8.60
CA LEU A 70 -19.60 7.46 7.35
C LEU A 70 -20.78 8.43 7.17
N PRO A 71 -20.51 9.66 6.72
CA PRO A 71 -21.57 10.58 6.33
C PRO A 71 -22.37 10.02 5.15
N GLN A 72 -23.69 10.24 5.16
CA GLN A 72 -24.62 9.73 4.14
C GLN A 72 -24.24 10.10 2.71
N SER A 73 -23.56 11.23 2.50
CA SER A 73 -23.05 11.69 1.21
C SER A 73 -22.01 10.75 0.58
N VAL A 74 -21.34 9.92 1.38
CA VAL A 74 -20.33 8.96 0.91
C VAL A 74 -20.87 7.53 0.92
N LEU A 75 -22.00 7.27 1.59
CA LEU A 75 -22.69 5.97 1.56
C LEU A 75 -23.25 5.65 0.16
N GLY A 76 -23.65 6.66 -0.61
CA GLY A 76 -24.21 6.50 -1.96
C GLY A 76 -23.23 5.88 -2.97
N SER A 77 -21.92 6.06 -2.79
CA SER A 77 -20.89 5.42 -3.64
C SER A 77 -20.51 4.00 -3.20
N VAL A 78 -21.10 3.49 -2.11
CA VAL A 78 -20.79 2.19 -1.52
C VAL A 78 -22.00 1.26 -1.68
N SER A 79 -22.22 0.75 -2.90
CA SER A 79 -23.24 -0.27 -3.14
C SER A 79 -22.79 -1.64 -2.59
N GLY A 80 -23.58 -2.25 -1.71
CA GLY A 80 -23.34 -3.60 -1.18
C GLY A 80 -22.05 -3.78 -0.37
N GLY A 81 -21.51 -2.72 0.24
CA GLY A 81 -20.28 -2.77 1.06
C GLY A 81 -18.98 -2.93 0.26
N ARG A 82 -19.05 -2.81 -1.06
CA ARG A 82 -17.91 -2.78 -1.99
C ARG A 82 -17.67 -1.33 -2.38
N SER A 83 -16.49 -0.81 -2.07
CA SER A 83 -16.03 0.50 -2.50
C SER A 83 -14.82 0.32 -3.41
N GLU A 84 -14.50 1.35 -4.16
CA GLU A 84 -13.21 1.47 -4.80
C GLU A 84 -12.37 2.49 -4.06
N SER A 85 -11.06 2.40 -4.26
CA SER A 85 -10.10 3.32 -3.67
C SER A 85 -8.89 3.46 -4.59
N TYR A 86 -8.24 4.61 -4.50
CA TYR A 86 -7.07 4.96 -5.27
C TYR A 86 -5.81 4.96 -4.39
N VAL A 87 -4.72 4.45 -4.96
CA VAL A 87 -3.39 4.47 -4.37
C VAL A 87 -2.47 5.20 -5.34
N LEU A 88 -1.82 6.26 -4.87
CA LEU A 88 -0.79 6.95 -5.60
C LEU A 88 0.56 6.29 -5.30
N GLU A 89 1.26 5.87 -6.35
CA GLU A 89 2.61 5.32 -6.28
C GLU A 89 3.58 6.33 -6.89
N ARG A 90 4.70 6.58 -6.21
CA ARG A 90 5.84 7.33 -6.72
C ARG A 90 7.06 6.43 -6.66
N SER A 91 7.84 6.38 -7.73
CA SER A 91 9.09 5.63 -7.78
C SER A 91 10.22 6.45 -8.37
N THR A 92 11.41 6.29 -7.83
CA THR A 92 12.67 6.79 -8.38
C THR A 92 13.60 5.61 -8.59
N VAL A 93 14.13 5.47 -9.80
CA VAL A 93 15.08 4.41 -10.16
C VAL A 93 16.41 5.04 -10.57
N ASP A 94 17.48 4.63 -9.93
CA ASP A 94 18.85 4.93 -10.34
C ASP A 94 19.50 3.64 -10.82
N ILE A 95 19.54 3.46 -12.14
CA ILE A 95 20.09 2.24 -12.75
C ILE A 95 21.61 2.15 -12.62
N LYS A 96 22.29 3.31 -12.55
CA LYS A 96 23.75 3.40 -12.43
C LYS A 96 24.19 2.99 -11.04
N GLU A 97 23.51 3.53 -10.03
CA GLU A 97 23.77 3.22 -8.62
C GLU A 97 23.09 1.92 -8.15
N GLY A 98 22.17 1.35 -8.96
CA GLY A 98 21.57 0.05 -8.70
C GLY A 98 20.55 0.04 -7.56
N TRP A 99 19.77 1.12 -7.43
CA TRP A 99 18.71 1.20 -6.42
C TRP A 99 17.40 1.77 -6.97
N MET A 100 16.29 1.35 -6.37
CA MET A 100 14.96 1.88 -6.66
C MET A 100 14.23 2.13 -5.33
N ARG A 101 13.66 3.33 -5.20
CA ARG A 101 12.82 3.70 -4.05
C ARG A 101 11.41 3.94 -4.50
N THR A 102 10.47 3.43 -3.73
CA THR A 102 9.04 3.54 -4.04
C THR A 102 8.26 3.98 -2.82
N GLU A 103 7.23 4.79 -3.03
CA GLU A 103 6.27 5.19 -2.01
C GLU A 103 4.86 5.02 -2.57
N SER A 104 4.04 4.21 -1.89
CA SER A 104 2.63 4.02 -2.19
C SER A 104 1.76 4.56 -1.06
N LYS A 105 0.77 5.39 -1.39
CA LYS A 105 -0.11 6.05 -0.42
C LYS A 105 -1.57 6.02 -0.88
N ASN A 106 -2.50 5.67 0.01
CA ASN A 106 -3.92 5.81 -0.29
C ASN A 106 -4.34 7.28 -0.39
N LEU A 107 -5.13 7.61 -1.41
CA LEU A 107 -5.69 8.95 -1.60
C LEU A 107 -7.00 9.11 -0.81
N ASP A 108 -7.82 8.06 -0.76
CA ASP A 108 -9.11 8.08 -0.08
C ASP A 108 -8.97 7.76 1.41
N TRP A 109 -9.93 8.21 2.21
CA TRP A 109 -10.08 7.84 3.62
C TRP A 109 -8.90 8.24 4.53
N THR A 110 -8.04 9.15 4.10
CA THR A 110 -6.85 9.61 4.86
C THR A 110 -7.20 10.33 6.17
N GLY A 111 -8.43 10.83 6.30
CA GLY A 111 -8.98 11.36 7.55
C GLY A 111 -9.29 10.28 8.61
N ILE A 112 -9.38 9.02 8.20
CA ILE A 112 -9.63 7.86 9.06
C ILE A 112 -8.32 7.09 9.26
N LEU A 113 -7.74 6.62 8.15
CA LEU A 113 -6.51 5.83 8.13
C LEU A 113 -5.69 6.20 6.89
N SER A 114 -4.51 6.75 7.12
CA SER A 114 -3.48 6.88 6.10
C SER A 114 -2.52 5.69 6.21
N VAL A 115 -2.25 5.05 5.09
CA VAL A 115 -1.30 3.95 4.93
C VAL A 115 -0.27 4.42 3.91
N VAL A 116 0.99 4.42 4.32
CA VAL A 116 2.13 4.73 3.45
C VAL A 116 3.04 3.52 3.46
N GLU A 117 3.24 2.91 2.30
CA GLU A 117 4.21 1.84 2.09
C GLU A 117 5.41 2.41 1.36
N LYS A 118 6.60 2.20 1.92
CA LYS A 118 7.88 2.58 1.31
C LYS A 118 8.65 1.30 1.05
N GLN A 119 9.26 1.20 -0.13
CA GLN A 119 10.12 0.08 -0.44
C GLN A 119 11.44 0.58 -1.04
N GLU A 120 12.54 0.05 -0.55
CA GLU A 120 13.89 0.31 -1.08
C GLU A 120 14.46 -0.99 -1.62
N TYR A 121 14.66 -1.02 -2.93
CA TYR A 121 15.29 -2.11 -3.68
C TYR A 121 16.74 -1.73 -3.92
N ARG A 122 17.66 -2.64 -3.64
CA ARG A 122 19.09 -2.39 -3.84
C ARG A 122 19.80 -3.65 -4.29
N ARG A 123 20.60 -3.54 -5.34
CA ARG A 123 21.49 -4.62 -5.76
C ARG A 123 22.55 -4.88 -4.70
N LEU A 124 22.87 -6.15 -4.45
CA LEU A 124 23.89 -6.52 -3.46
C LEU A 124 25.30 -6.50 -4.04
N SER A 125 25.45 -6.78 -5.34
CA SER A 125 26.75 -6.69 -6.02
C SER A 125 26.92 -5.33 -6.72
N PRO A 126 28.06 -4.64 -6.59
CA PRO A 126 28.36 -3.45 -7.39
C PRO A 126 28.49 -3.82 -8.88
N MET A 127 28.06 -2.91 -9.76
CA MET A 127 28.17 -3.09 -11.21
C MET A 127 29.64 -3.15 -11.61
N LYS A 128 30.07 -4.19 -12.32
CA LYS A 128 31.43 -4.21 -12.87
C LYS A 128 31.48 -3.32 -14.12
N PRO A 129 32.60 -2.59 -14.34
CA PRO A 129 32.77 -1.82 -15.58
C PRO A 129 32.68 -2.75 -16.80
N GLY A 130 31.77 -2.45 -17.74
CA GLY A 130 31.57 -3.26 -18.96
C GLY A 130 30.62 -4.45 -18.81
N GLU A 131 29.98 -4.62 -17.65
CA GLU A 131 28.92 -5.59 -17.45
C GLU A 131 27.61 -5.06 -18.08
N ASP A 132 27.05 -5.80 -19.04
CA ASP A 132 25.76 -5.46 -19.63
C ASP A 132 24.65 -5.51 -18.56
N PHE A 133 23.51 -4.86 -18.82
CA PHE A 133 22.31 -4.96 -17.96
C PHE A 133 21.62 -6.35 -18.05
N GLY A 134 22.42 -7.41 -18.21
CA GLY A 134 21.99 -8.78 -18.32
C GLY A 134 21.15 -9.23 -17.12
N ILE A 135 20.30 -10.21 -17.37
CA ILE A 135 19.49 -10.87 -16.34
C ILE A 135 20.30 -12.02 -15.73
N ASP A 136 21.58 -11.77 -15.43
CA ASP A 136 22.45 -12.78 -14.82
C ASP A 136 22.14 -12.92 -13.33
N ALA A 137 22.67 -13.98 -12.71
CA ALA A 137 22.45 -14.35 -11.32
C ALA A 137 23.07 -13.31 -10.36
N ASP A 138 22.31 -12.26 -10.08
CA ASP A 138 22.55 -11.29 -9.00
C ASP A 138 21.36 -11.33 -8.03
N THR A 139 21.55 -10.81 -6.83
CA THR A 139 20.53 -10.80 -5.78
C THR A 139 20.14 -9.35 -5.50
N THR A 140 18.83 -9.09 -5.50
CA THR A 140 18.28 -7.78 -5.16
C THR A 140 17.64 -7.83 -3.78
N SER A 141 18.19 -7.05 -2.84
CA SER A 141 17.60 -6.86 -1.51
C SER A 141 16.44 -5.88 -1.56
N VAL A 142 15.45 -6.08 -0.69
CA VAL A 142 14.26 -5.25 -0.56
C VAL A 142 13.97 -5.00 0.91
N LEU A 143 13.93 -3.72 1.28
CA LEU A 143 13.44 -3.25 2.57
C LEU A 143 12.06 -2.62 2.37
N SER A 144 11.02 -3.21 2.96
CA SER A 144 9.65 -2.69 2.93
C SER A 144 9.26 -2.14 4.30
N THR A 145 8.86 -0.88 4.35
CA THR A 145 8.34 -0.21 5.54
C THR A 145 6.90 0.22 5.33
N VAL A 146 5.99 -0.19 6.21
CA VAL A 146 4.58 0.22 6.18
C VAL A 146 4.25 1.08 7.39
N ILE A 147 3.71 2.25 7.14
CA ILE A 147 3.37 3.26 8.12
C ILE A 147 1.85 3.43 8.15
N PHE A 148 1.23 3.13 9.29
CA PHE A 148 -0.19 3.37 9.53
C PHE A 148 -0.36 4.59 10.41
N ARG A 149 -1.09 5.59 9.92
CA ARG A 149 -1.49 6.77 10.69
C ARG A 149 -3.00 6.81 10.81
N SER A 150 -3.51 6.55 12.01
CA SER A 150 -4.93 6.71 12.35
C SER A 150 -5.16 8.06 13.01
N ARG A 151 -6.19 8.77 12.53
CA ARG A 151 -6.64 10.08 13.06
C ARG A 151 -7.99 10.00 13.78
N MET A 152 -8.59 8.80 13.90
CA MET A 152 -9.88 8.64 14.58
C MET A 152 -9.80 8.93 16.08
N GLY A 153 -8.71 8.52 16.75
CA GLY A 153 -8.50 8.83 18.17
C GLY A 153 -8.36 10.33 18.45
N ASP A 154 -7.71 11.06 17.54
CA ASP A 154 -7.50 12.50 17.65
C ASP A 154 -8.84 13.26 17.53
N ARG A 155 -9.75 12.80 16.66
CA ARG A 155 -11.11 13.36 16.51
C ARG A 155 -12.02 13.08 17.71
N LEU A 156 -11.91 11.91 18.33
CA LEU A 156 -12.69 11.56 19.52
C LEU A 156 -12.19 12.34 20.74
N ARG A 157 -10.87 12.55 20.89
CA ARG A 157 -10.32 13.45 21.92
C ARG A 157 -10.77 14.88 21.72
N ALA A 158 -10.65 15.44 20.51
CA ALA A 158 -11.10 16.81 20.25
C ALA A 158 -12.62 17.01 20.46
N ARG A 159 -13.43 15.95 20.29
CA ARG A 159 -14.86 15.98 20.65
C ARG A 159 -15.09 15.85 22.15
N SER A 160 -14.29 15.05 22.85
CA SER A 160 -14.32 14.93 24.31
C SER A 160 -13.92 16.24 24.97
N GLU A 161 -12.82 16.85 24.53
CA GLU A 161 -12.31 18.14 25.03
C GLU A 161 -13.32 19.26 24.79
N LYS A 162 -13.94 19.32 23.60
CA LYS A 162 -15.04 20.27 23.33
C LYS A 162 -16.31 20.00 24.15
N ALA A 163 -16.60 18.73 24.44
CA ALA A 163 -17.73 18.35 25.27
C ALA A 163 -17.45 18.59 26.76
N GLU A 164 -16.20 18.48 27.22
CA GLU A 164 -15.74 18.86 28.56
C GLU A 164 -15.78 20.38 28.73
N ASP A 165 -15.34 21.17 27.74
CA ASP A 165 -15.47 22.63 27.74
C ASP A 165 -16.94 23.10 27.74
N GLN A 166 -17.85 22.32 27.13
CA GLN A 166 -19.31 22.56 27.16
C GLN A 166 -20.00 22.00 28.41
N ALA A 167 -19.45 20.96 29.05
CA ALA A 167 -19.98 20.35 30.27
C ALA A 167 -19.50 21.07 31.55
N ALA A 168 -18.39 21.81 31.50
CA ALA A 168 -17.96 22.72 32.56
C ALA A 168 -18.99 23.84 32.87
N LEU A 169 -20.06 23.94 32.08
CA LEU A 169 -21.21 24.84 32.28
C LEU A 169 -22.45 24.17 32.93
N ASP A 170 -22.48 22.85 33.13
CA ASP A 170 -23.68 22.17 33.67
C ASP A 170 -23.32 20.97 34.55
N THR A 171 -23.66 21.03 35.84
CA THR A 171 -23.13 20.13 36.88
C THR A 171 -24.01 18.87 37.09
N GLN A 172 -23.35 17.72 37.34
CA GLN A 172 -23.80 16.53 38.08
C GLN A 172 -24.11 15.18 37.36
N GLU A 173 -23.86 15.01 36.06
CA GLU A 173 -23.98 13.66 35.41
C GLU A 173 -22.66 13.05 34.87
N GLU A 174 -21.51 13.63 35.20
CA GLU A 174 -20.27 13.45 34.42
C GLU A 174 -19.55 12.11 34.59
N ALA A 175 -19.44 11.55 35.80
CA ALA A 175 -18.52 10.43 36.06
C ALA A 175 -18.82 9.15 35.24
N LYS A 176 -20.11 8.86 34.96
CA LYS A 176 -20.52 7.66 34.20
C LYS A 176 -20.32 7.83 32.70
N LYS A 177 -20.50 9.04 32.16
CA LYS A 177 -20.32 9.35 30.73
C LYS A 177 -18.84 9.39 30.35
N THR A 178 -17.98 9.98 31.19
CA THR A 178 -16.52 10.04 30.99
C THR A 178 -15.84 8.66 31.04
N PHE A 179 -16.38 7.73 31.83
CA PHE A 179 -15.88 6.36 31.90
C PHE A 179 -16.27 5.53 30.66
N LEU A 180 -17.48 5.72 30.13
CA LEU A 180 -17.98 5.04 28.93
C LEU A 180 -17.26 5.47 27.64
N THR A 181 -16.94 6.76 27.49
CA THR A 181 -16.19 7.28 26.33
C THR A 181 -14.75 6.75 26.31
N ARG A 182 -14.06 6.68 27.45
CA ARG A 182 -12.70 6.12 27.57
C ARG A 182 -12.61 4.64 27.17
N TRP A 183 -13.63 3.84 27.48
CA TRP A 183 -13.67 2.43 27.06
C TRP A 183 -13.81 2.31 25.52
N SER A 184 -14.66 3.13 24.90
CA SER A 184 -14.93 3.05 23.46
C SER A 184 -13.69 3.34 22.59
N THR A 185 -12.83 4.28 23.01
CA THR A 185 -11.60 4.65 22.29
C THR A 185 -10.55 3.54 22.32
N SER A 186 -10.45 2.80 23.43
CA SER A 186 -9.50 1.70 23.60
C SER A 186 -9.85 0.50 22.71
N GLY A 187 -11.15 0.20 22.56
CA GLY A 187 -11.64 -0.88 21.68
C GLY A 187 -11.37 -0.61 20.21
N VAL A 188 -11.69 0.61 19.73
CA VAL A 188 -11.44 1.02 18.33
C VAL A 188 -9.94 1.07 18.03
N GLN A 189 -9.12 1.52 18.97
CA GLN A 189 -7.66 1.54 18.82
C GLN A 189 -7.08 0.12 18.72
N LYS A 190 -7.47 -0.81 19.61
CA LYS A 190 -7.03 -2.22 19.56
C LYS A 190 -7.48 -2.92 18.29
N SER A 191 -8.70 -2.65 17.79
CA SER A 191 -9.16 -3.18 16.50
C SER A 191 -8.35 -2.65 15.32
N ILE A 192 -7.98 -1.36 15.31
CA ILE A 192 -7.12 -0.80 14.26
C ILE A 192 -5.72 -1.41 14.32
N GLU A 193 -5.16 -1.62 15.51
CA GLU A 193 -3.85 -2.26 15.69
C GLU A 193 -3.87 -3.72 15.21
N ALA A 194 -4.91 -4.49 15.56
CA ALA A 194 -5.09 -5.85 15.08
C ALA A 194 -5.26 -5.92 13.55
N ILE A 195 -6.05 -5.00 12.98
CA ILE A 195 -6.22 -4.88 11.52
C ILE A 195 -4.90 -4.48 10.87
N ALA A 196 -4.14 -3.55 11.44
CA ALA A 196 -2.86 -3.09 10.90
C ALA A 196 -1.81 -4.19 10.88
N ARG A 197 -1.64 -4.93 11.99
CA ARG A 197 -0.70 -6.06 12.06
C ARG A 197 -1.07 -7.15 11.05
N HIS A 198 -2.31 -7.63 11.09
CA HIS A 198 -2.75 -8.74 10.23
C HIS A 198 -2.80 -8.36 8.74
N ARG A 199 -3.10 -7.10 8.43
CA ARG A 199 -3.09 -6.61 7.05
C ARG A 199 -1.66 -6.41 6.53
N SER A 200 -0.70 -6.00 7.37
CA SER A 200 0.69 -5.78 6.94
C SER A 200 1.38 -7.07 6.52
N GLU A 201 1.35 -8.09 7.36
CA GLU A 201 1.99 -9.39 7.08
C GLU A 201 1.40 -10.03 5.81
N ASN A 202 0.07 -10.03 5.70
CA ASN A 202 -0.63 -10.58 4.54
C ASN A 202 -0.40 -9.77 3.25
N LEU A 203 -0.32 -8.43 3.33
CA LEU A 203 -0.08 -7.58 2.16
C LEU A 203 1.34 -7.75 1.65
N LEU A 204 2.34 -7.70 2.53
CA LEU A 204 3.75 -7.85 2.16
C LEU A 204 4.02 -9.24 1.57
N GLY A 205 3.42 -10.29 2.16
CA GLY A 205 3.49 -11.65 1.60
C GLY A 205 2.88 -11.77 0.20
N LYS A 206 1.70 -11.21 -0.03
CA LYS A 206 1.04 -11.22 -1.35
C LYS A 206 1.80 -10.38 -2.39
N SER A 207 2.35 -9.23 -1.98
CA SER A 207 3.19 -8.39 -2.83
C SER A 207 4.42 -9.17 -3.31
N LYS A 208 5.13 -9.84 -2.37
CA LYS A 208 6.26 -10.71 -2.68
C LYS A 208 5.89 -11.81 -3.67
N GLN A 209 4.81 -12.55 -3.42
CA GLN A 209 4.35 -13.64 -4.29
C GLN A 209 3.93 -13.16 -5.69
N GLY A 210 3.23 -12.02 -5.78
CA GLY A 210 2.88 -11.42 -7.07
C GLY A 210 4.10 -11.04 -7.91
N MET A 211 5.13 -10.49 -7.27
CA MET A 211 6.42 -10.21 -7.91
C MET A 211 7.12 -11.49 -8.38
N VAL A 212 7.17 -12.54 -7.55
CA VAL A 212 7.76 -13.84 -7.94
C VAL A 212 7.10 -14.39 -9.20
N VAL A 213 5.78 -14.35 -9.31
CA VAL A 213 5.07 -14.78 -10.53
C VAL A 213 5.54 -14.03 -11.77
N VAL A 214 5.72 -12.71 -11.68
CA VAL A 214 6.17 -11.90 -12.82
C VAL A 214 7.64 -12.19 -13.15
N LEU A 215 8.47 -12.39 -12.14
CA LEU A 215 9.89 -12.74 -12.30
C LEU A 215 10.07 -14.13 -12.95
N GLU A 216 9.29 -15.13 -12.55
CA GLU A 216 9.32 -16.46 -13.17
C GLU A 216 8.84 -16.43 -14.63
N ARG A 217 7.85 -15.59 -14.95
CA ARG A 217 7.42 -15.36 -16.34
C ARG A 217 8.54 -14.71 -17.15
N LEU A 218 9.21 -13.71 -16.59
CA LEU A 218 10.33 -13.05 -17.23
C LEU A 218 11.50 -14.02 -17.48
N ARG A 219 11.79 -14.91 -16.52
CA ARG A 219 12.81 -15.95 -16.63
C ARG A 219 12.49 -17.00 -17.70
N SER A 220 11.23 -17.44 -17.79
CA SER A 220 10.83 -18.54 -18.67
C SER A 220 10.60 -18.13 -20.13
N GLY A 221 10.15 -16.90 -20.38
CA GLY A 221 9.86 -16.46 -21.76
C GLY A 221 9.93 -14.95 -21.97
N GLY A 222 10.70 -14.25 -21.14
CA GLY A 222 10.93 -12.82 -21.27
C GLY A 222 9.65 -11.99 -21.17
N LEU A 223 9.63 -10.86 -21.85
CA LEU A 223 8.52 -9.92 -21.82
C LEU A 223 7.22 -10.53 -22.38
N ILE A 224 7.31 -11.38 -23.41
CA ILE A 224 6.14 -11.99 -24.04
C ILE A 224 5.40 -12.88 -23.04
N ALA A 225 6.12 -13.76 -22.31
CA ALA A 225 5.51 -14.60 -21.29
C ALA A 225 4.88 -13.80 -20.14
N VAL A 226 5.47 -12.65 -19.78
CA VAL A 226 4.88 -11.73 -18.80
C VAL A 226 3.55 -11.17 -19.32
N LEU A 227 3.52 -10.64 -20.54
CA LEU A 227 2.32 -10.04 -21.14
C LEU A 227 1.20 -11.06 -21.37
N GLU A 228 1.52 -12.27 -21.82
CA GLU A 228 0.54 -13.35 -21.94
C GLU A 228 -0.01 -13.77 -20.58
N GLY A 229 0.85 -13.92 -19.58
CA GLY A 229 0.44 -14.23 -18.22
C GLY A 229 -0.48 -13.16 -17.63
N MET A 230 -0.16 -11.88 -17.86
CA MET A 230 -1.00 -10.75 -17.47
C MET A 230 -2.38 -10.79 -18.16
N ARG A 231 -2.44 -11.17 -19.44
CA ARG A 231 -3.72 -11.33 -20.15
C ARG A 231 -4.58 -12.41 -19.50
N ARG A 232 -4.01 -13.60 -19.25
CA ARG A 232 -4.71 -14.70 -18.56
C ARG A 232 -5.21 -14.30 -17.17
N ASP A 233 -4.38 -13.59 -16.40
CA ASP A 233 -4.75 -13.13 -15.06
C ASP A 233 -5.91 -12.13 -15.10
N ARG A 234 -5.98 -11.28 -16.12
CA ARG A 234 -7.09 -10.34 -16.33
C ARG A 234 -8.39 -11.09 -16.61
N ASP A 235 -8.35 -12.10 -17.48
CA ASP A 235 -9.51 -12.90 -17.85
C ASP A 235 -10.08 -13.66 -16.63
N VAL A 236 -9.22 -14.13 -15.73
CA VAL A 236 -9.63 -14.78 -14.47
C VAL A 236 -10.11 -13.79 -13.40
N ALA A 237 -9.67 -12.53 -13.44
CA ALA A 237 -10.00 -11.52 -12.45
C ALA A 237 -11.34 -10.79 -12.72
N GLN A 238 -11.85 -10.82 -13.96
CA GLN A 238 -13.17 -10.32 -14.28
C GLN A 238 -14.24 -11.28 -13.73
N PRO A 239 -15.17 -10.83 -12.87
CA PRO A 239 -16.36 -11.61 -12.61
C PRO A 239 -17.24 -11.60 -13.88
N LEU A 240 -17.83 -12.76 -14.20
CA LEU A 240 -19.04 -12.82 -15.02
C LEU A 240 -20.11 -11.87 -14.46
#